data_AF-A0A662DQ80-F1
#
_entry.id   AF-A0A662DQ80-F1
#
_cell.length_a   1.000
_cell.length_b   1.000
_cell.length_c   1.000
_cell.angle_alpha   90.00
_cell.angle_beta   90.00
_cell.angle_gamma   90.00
#
_symmetry.space_group_name_H-M   'P 1'
#
loop_
_entity.id
_entity.type
_entity.pdbx_description
1 polymer ?
#
loop_
_entity_poly.entity_id
_entity_poly.type
_entity_poly.pdbx_seq_one_letter_code
_entity_poly.pdbx_strand_id
1 'polypeptide(L)'
;MGSFAVVAVVQRETGGDASLDAFKGLARRRPTLAIAMTVFLLAQAGVPFTSGFIAKFGVIQAAVDENSYAIAIIAMVAAVVAAFLYLKIMVSMWLADPADESQGVPVPFGAGLAIAAAVAFTLIVGVFPGWLIEASNTVTDYAR
;
A
#
# COMPACT_ATOMS: atom_id res chain seq x y z
N MET A 1 1.31 7.14 -1.88
CA MET A 1 2.09 7.63 -3.05
C MET A 1 2.51 6.50 -3.99
N GLY A 2 3.16 5.43 -3.52
CA GLY A 2 3.55 4.29 -4.37
C GLY A 2 2.38 3.63 -5.13
N SER A 3 1.26 3.34 -4.46
CA SER A 3 0.06 2.79 -5.11
C SER A 3 -0.52 3.69 -6.19
N PHE A 4 -0.54 5.01 -5.96
CA PHE A 4 -1.00 5.99 -6.95
C PHE A 4 -0.09 6.06 -8.17
N ALA A 5 1.22 5.89 -8.00
CA ALA A 5 2.14 5.78 -9.12
C ALA A 5 1.82 4.54 -9.99
N VAL A 6 1.48 3.39 -9.36
CA VAL A 6 1.03 2.21 -10.10
C VAL A 6 -0.30 2.47 -10.80
N VAL A 7 -1.28 3.07 -10.12
CA VAL A 7 -2.58 3.44 -10.71
C VAL A 7 -2.38 4.34 -11.94
N ALA A 8 -1.50 5.35 -11.85
CA ALA A 8 -1.22 6.25 -12.96
C ALA A 8 -0.59 5.53 -14.17
N VAL A 9 0.26 4.53 -13.93
CA VAL A 9 0.82 3.70 -15.00
C VAL A 9 -0.28 2.83 -15.64
N VAL A 10 -1.09 2.14 -14.83
CA VAL A 10 -2.20 1.30 -15.32
C VAL A 10 -3.22 2.13 -16.09
N GLN A 11 -3.59 3.30 -15.59
CA GLN A 11 -4.54 4.20 -16.23
C GLN A 11 -4.06 4.67 -17.62
N ARG A 12 -2.75 4.88 -17.80
CA ARG A 12 -2.19 5.22 -19.12
C ARG A 12 -2.25 4.05 -20.09
N GLU A 13 -2.20 2.81 -19.60
CA GLU A 13 -2.32 1.62 -20.44
C GLU A 13 -3.77 1.35 -20.86
N THR A 14 -4.74 1.66 -19.99
CA THR A 14 -6.17 1.39 -20.21
C THR A 14 -6.93 2.56 -20.85
N GLY A 15 -6.22 3.52 -21.44
CA GLY A 15 -6.84 4.67 -22.11
C GLY A 15 -7.59 5.63 -21.18
N GLY A 16 -7.22 5.68 -19.90
CA GLY A 16 -7.83 6.56 -18.90
C GLY A 16 -8.68 5.85 -17.84
N ASP A 17 -8.91 4.55 -17.97
CA ASP A 17 -9.72 3.80 -17.00
C ASP A 17 -8.93 3.51 -15.70
N ALA A 18 -9.47 3.97 -14.57
CA ALA A 18 -8.94 3.72 -13.23
C ALA A 18 -9.90 2.88 -12.36
N SER A 19 -10.91 2.27 -12.99
CA SER A 19 -11.85 1.36 -12.34
C SER A 19 -11.17 0.08 -11.86
N LEU A 20 -11.89 -0.73 -11.08
CA LEU A 20 -11.41 -2.05 -10.67
C LEU A 20 -11.14 -2.98 -11.86
N ASP A 21 -11.81 -2.75 -12.99
CA ASP A 21 -11.69 -3.55 -14.20
C ASP A 21 -10.34 -3.32 -14.90
N ALA A 22 -9.80 -2.10 -14.80
CA ALA A 22 -8.45 -1.77 -15.29
C ALA A 22 -7.35 -2.65 -14.67
N PHE A 23 -7.59 -3.16 -13.46
CA PHE A 23 -6.66 -4.01 -12.72
C PHE A 23 -6.82 -5.50 -13.00
N LYS A 24 -7.87 -5.95 -13.71
CA LYS A 24 -8.11 -7.38 -13.96
C LYS A 24 -6.92 -8.05 -14.65
N GLY A 25 -6.46 -9.18 -14.10
CA GLY A 25 -5.37 -9.96 -14.68
C GLY A 25 -4.04 -9.20 -14.82
N LEU A 26 -3.84 -8.12 -14.04
CA LEU A 26 -2.61 -7.32 -14.08
C LEU A 26 -1.36 -8.18 -13.79
N ALA A 27 -1.48 -9.24 -12.99
CA ALA A 27 -0.37 -10.15 -12.71
C ALA A 27 0.14 -10.89 -13.95
N ARG A 28 -0.74 -11.23 -14.91
CA ARG A 28 -0.35 -11.87 -16.18
C ARG A 28 0.23 -10.85 -17.16
N ARG A 29 -0.38 -9.65 -17.24
CA ARG A 29 0.04 -8.59 -18.16
C ARG A 29 1.36 -7.93 -17.74
N ARG A 30 1.50 -7.61 -16.45
CA ARG A 30 2.63 -6.87 -15.84
C ARG A 30 2.93 -7.38 -14.43
N PRO A 31 3.61 -8.54 -14.29
CA PRO A 31 3.85 -9.16 -12.99
C PRO A 31 4.62 -8.26 -12.02
N THR A 32 5.58 -7.47 -12.51
CA THR A 32 6.38 -6.56 -11.66
C THR A 32 5.54 -5.44 -11.04
N LEU A 33 4.65 -4.81 -11.82
CA LEU A 33 3.70 -3.81 -11.31
C LEU A 33 2.68 -4.44 -10.36
N ALA A 34 2.21 -5.65 -10.68
CA ALA A 34 1.27 -6.36 -9.83
C ALA A 34 1.87 -6.66 -8.44
N ILE A 35 3.11 -7.13 -8.39
CA ILE A 35 3.84 -7.36 -7.13
C ILE A 35 4.00 -6.05 -6.35
N ALA A 36 4.44 -4.97 -7.01
CA ALA A 36 4.62 -3.68 -6.35
C ALA A 36 3.30 -3.14 -5.76
N MET A 37 2.20 -3.22 -6.52
CA MET A 37 0.88 -2.83 -6.05
C MET A 37 0.41 -3.70 -4.88
N THR A 38 0.64 -5.02 -4.95
CA THR A 38 0.34 -5.93 -3.84
C THR A 38 1.08 -5.51 -2.57
N VAL A 39 2.38 -5.19 -2.64
CA VAL A 39 3.12 -4.69 -1.46
C VAL A 39 2.47 -3.43 -0.89
N PHE A 40 2.07 -2.48 -1.74
CA PHE A 40 1.40 -1.25 -1.27
C PHE A 40 0.02 -1.50 -0.69
N LEU A 41 -0.76 -2.45 -1.24
CA LEU A 41 -2.07 -2.81 -0.73
C LEU A 41 -1.96 -3.56 0.61
N LEU A 42 -0.98 -4.45 0.76
CA LEU A 42 -0.67 -5.11 2.03
C LEU A 42 -0.22 -4.08 3.08
N ALA A 43 0.58 -3.09 2.68
CA ALA A 43 0.97 -2.00 3.56
C ALA A 43 -0.23 -1.17 4.04
N GLN A 44 -1.14 -0.82 3.14
CA GLN A 44 -2.37 -0.09 3.50
C GLN A 44 -3.33 -0.93 4.33
N ALA A 45 -3.42 -2.24 4.08
CA ALA A 45 -4.17 -3.17 4.91
C ALA A 45 -3.58 -3.24 6.33
N GLY A 46 -2.28 -3.00 6.50
CA GLY A 46 -1.58 -3.12 7.77
C GLY A 46 -1.12 -4.54 8.02
N VAL A 47 -0.64 -5.24 6.99
CA VAL A 47 -0.04 -6.57 7.14
C VAL A 47 1.35 -6.43 7.80
N PRO A 48 1.74 -7.34 8.71
CA PRO A 48 3.07 -7.31 9.33
C PRO A 48 4.21 -7.17 8.32
N PHE A 49 5.33 -6.61 8.76
CA PHE A 49 6.52 -6.29 7.94
C PHE A 49 6.30 -5.18 6.89
N THR A 50 5.24 -4.39 7.03
CA THR A 50 5.01 -3.21 6.18
C THR A 50 5.01 -1.95 7.04
N SER A 51 5.41 -0.82 6.43
CA SER A 51 5.38 0.49 7.10
C SER A 51 3.99 0.86 7.64
N GLY A 52 2.92 0.47 6.94
CA GLY A 52 1.56 0.78 7.36
C GLY A 52 1.10 -0.01 8.60
N PHE A 53 1.66 -1.20 8.85
CA PHE A 53 1.43 -1.90 10.12
C PHE A 53 2.05 -1.14 11.29
N ILE A 54 3.32 -0.73 11.17
CA ILE A 54 4.03 0.02 12.22
C ILE A 54 3.27 1.30 12.60
N ALA A 55 2.80 2.05 11.60
CA ALA A 55 2.02 3.26 11.81
C ALA A 55 0.69 2.98 12.53
N LYS A 56 -0.13 2.05 12.01
CA LYS A 56 -1.45 1.76 12.61
C LYS A 56 -1.33 1.15 14.01
N PHE A 57 -0.40 0.22 14.19
CA PHE A 57 -0.19 -0.44 15.47
C PHE A 57 0.25 0.57 16.54
N GLY A 58 1.18 1.48 16.22
CA GLY A 58 1.60 2.53 17.14
C GLY A 58 0.46 3.45 17.58
N VAL A 59 -0.41 3.85 16.66
CA VAL A 59 -1.59 4.69 16.98
C VAL A 59 -2.59 3.93 17.87
N ILE A 60 -2.86 2.66 17.57
CA ILE A 60 -3.76 1.83 18.37
C ILE A 60 -3.18 1.60 19.76
N GLN A 61 -1.87 1.32 19.86
CA GLN A 61 -1.17 1.14 21.12
C GLN A 61 -1.25 2.40 21.98
N ALA A 62 -0.97 3.58 21.40
CA ALA A 62 -1.10 4.85 22.12
C ALA A 62 -2.53 5.11 22.64
N ALA A 63 -3.56 4.73 21.87
CA ALA A 63 -4.94 4.84 22.32
C ALA A 63 -5.25 3.89 23.49
N VAL A 64 -4.71 2.68 23.46
CA VAL A 64 -4.86 1.69 24.55
C VAL A 64 -4.11 2.13 25.81
N ASP A 65 -2.92 2.67 25.68
CA ASP A 65 -2.10 3.16 26.81
C ASP A 65 -2.81 4.31 27.56
N GLU A 66 -3.56 5.14 26.84
CA GLU A 66 -4.42 6.20 27.42
C GLU A 66 -5.81 5.69 27.86
N ASN A 67 -6.05 4.36 27.89
CA ASN A 67 -7.33 3.72 28.19
C ASN A 67 -8.49 4.13 27.28
N SER A 68 -8.20 4.66 26.08
CA SER A 68 -9.17 5.09 25.09
C SER A 68 -9.61 3.92 24.19
N TYR A 69 -10.22 2.91 24.82
CA TYR A 69 -10.60 1.65 24.14
C TYR A 69 -11.61 1.85 23.01
N ALA A 70 -12.51 2.82 23.12
CA ALA A 70 -13.49 3.11 22.08
C ALA A 70 -12.80 3.54 20.76
N ILE A 71 -11.79 4.42 20.84
CA ILE A 71 -11.03 4.86 19.67
C ILE A 71 -10.22 3.70 19.09
N ALA A 72 -9.58 2.90 19.94
CA ALA A 72 -8.82 1.72 19.51
C ALA A 72 -9.70 0.71 18.73
N ILE A 73 -10.92 0.43 19.23
CA ILE A 73 -11.88 -0.47 18.58
C ILE A 73 -12.32 0.10 17.23
N ILE A 74 -12.69 1.39 17.16
CA ILE A 74 -13.10 2.02 15.90
C ILE A 74 -11.97 1.96 14.87
N ALA A 75 -10.73 2.25 15.29
CA ALA A 75 -9.56 2.17 14.42
C ALA A 75 -9.32 0.75 13.88
N MET A 76 -9.46 -0.27 14.72
CA MET A 76 -9.35 -1.67 14.29
C MET A 76 -10.44 -2.05 13.29
N VAL A 77 -11.71 -1.71 13.56
CA VAL A 77 -12.82 -2.02 12.65
C VAL A 77 -12.63 -1.33 11.31
N ALA A 78 -12.24 -0.05 11.31
CA ALA A 78 -11.95 0.69 10.08
C ALA A 78 -10.80 0.04 9.29
N ALA A 79 -9.76 -0.45 9.98
CA ALA A 79 -8.66 -1.17 9.34
C ALA A 79 -9.13 -2.48 8.68
N VAL A 80 -10.02 -3.25 9.32
CA VAL A 80 -10.60 -4.47 8.76
C VAL A 80 -11.44 -4.17 7.52
N VAL A 81 -12.30 -3.15 7.57
CA VAL A 81 -13.11 -2.73 6.41
C VAL A 81 -12.21 -2.33 5.24
N ALA A 82 -11.15 -1.55 5.50
CA ALA A 82 -10.19 -1.17 4.48
C ALA A 82 -9.45 -2.39 3.90
N ALA A 83 -9.04 -3.33 4.75
CA ALA A 83 -8.37 -4.57 4.32
C ALA A 83 -9.23 -5.39 3.36
N PHE A 84 -10.55 -5.47 3.58
CA PHE A 84 -11.47 -6.13 2.66
C PHE A 84 -11.47 -5.47 1.27
N LEU A 85 -11.49 -4.13 1.21
CA LEU A 85 -11.44 -3.40 -0.06
C LEU A 85 -10.12 -3.62 -0.80
N TYR A 86 -8.99 -3.65 -0.09
CA TYR A 86 -7.68 -3.90 -0.69
C TYR A 86 -7.53 -5.34 -1.18
N LEU A 87 -8.07 -6.31 -0.45
CA LEU A 87 -8.09 -7.70 -0.86
C LEU A 87 -8.86 -7.88 -2.17
N LYS A 88 -10.00 -7.20 -2.32
CA LYS A 88 -10.80 -7.22 -3.56
C LYS A 88 -9.97 -6.77 -4.78
N ILE A 89 -9.13 -5.75 -4.63
CA ILE A 89 -8.22 -5.28 -5.68
C ILE A 89 -7.17 -6.36 -6.00
N MET A 90 -6.53 -6.93 -4.99
CA MET A 90 -5.55 -8.01 -5.20
C MET A 90 -6.16 -9.22 -5.90
N VAL A 91 -7.36 -9.63 -5.50
CA VAL A 91 -8.08 -10.73 -6.14
C VAL A 91 -8.32 -10.44 -7.62
N SER A 92 -8.79 -9.24 -7.97
CA SER A 92 -8.96 -8.83 -9.38
C SER A 92 -7.64 -8.91 -10.16
N MET A 93 -6.54 -8.47 -9.55
CA MET A 93 -5.23 -8.45 -10.21
C MET A 93 -4.65 -9.84 -10.50
N TRP A 94 -4.82 -10.77 -9.58
CA TRP A 94 -4.13 -12.07 -9.62
C TRP A 94 -5.01 -13.21 -10.13
N LEU A 95 -6.32 -13.16 -9.87
CA LEU A 95 -7.24 -14.28 -10.13
C LEU A 95 -8.18 -14.04 -11.32
N ALA A 96 -8.41 -12.79 -11.72
CA ALA A 96 -9.25 -12.52 -12.90
C ALA A 96 -8.46 -12.74 -14.20
N ASP A 97 -9.15 -13.22 -15.23
CA ASP A 97 -8.59 -13.27 -16.57
C ASP A 97 -8.44 -11.85 -17.15
N PRO A 98 -7.34 -11.56 -17.84
CA PRO A 98 -7.14 -10.25 -18.47
C PRO A 98 -8.18 -10.05 -19.58
N ALA A 99 -8.75 -8.85 -19.65
CA ALA A 99 -9.68 -8.49 -20.73
C ALA A 99 -8.99 -8.39 -22.10
N ASP A 100 -7.67 -8.14 -22.10
CA ASP A 100 -6.82 -8.04 -23.28
C ASP A 100 -5.40 -8.50 -22.91
N GLU A 101 -4.77 -9.36 -23.72
CA GLU A 101 -3.44 -9.92 -23.45
C GLU A 101 -2.29 -9.04 -24.00
N SER A 102 -2.61 -7.92 -24.66
CA SER A 102 -1.58 -7.03 -25.17
C SER A 102 -0.70 -6.48 -24.04
N GLN A 103 0.62 -6.54 -24.24
CA GLN A 103 1.57 -5.87 -23.34
C GLN A 103 1.35 -4.35 -23.49
N GLY A 104 0.82 -3.71 -22.45
CA GLY A 104 0.48 -2.28 -22.46
C GLY A 104 1.67 -1.34 -22.74
N VAL A 105 1.42 -0.04 -22.69
CA VAL A 105 2.42 1.04 -22.90
C VAL A 105 3.62 0.90 -21.94
N PRO A 106 4.88 0.96 -22.40
CA PRO A 106 6.06 0.76 -21.55
C PRO A 106 6.06 1.68 -20.32
N VAL A 107 6.48 1.14 -19.16
CA VAL A 107 6.57 1.92 -17.92
C VAL A 107 7.65 2.99 -18.07
N PRO A 108 7.35 4.29 -17.87
CA PRO A 108 8.37 5.33 -17.88
C PRO A 108 9.40 5.10 -16.78
N PHE A 109 10.69 5.28 -17.08
CA PHE A 109 11.78 5.01 -16.13
C PHE A 109 11.59 5.72 -14.77
N GLY A 110 11.21 7.01 -14.79
CA GLY A 110 10.95 7.77 -13.56
C GLY A 110 9.82 7.19 -12.70
N ALA A 111 8.76 6.68 -13.32
CA ALA A 111 7.67 6.01 -12.60
C ALA A 111 8.14 4.68 -12.01
N GLY A 112 8.89 3.88 -12.78
CA GLY A 112 9.48 2.64 -12.31
C GLY A 112 10.41 2.84 -11.11
N LEU A 113 11.28 3.84 -11.18
CA LEU A 113 12.20 4.19 -10.08
C LEU A 113 11.44 4.66 -8.83
N ALA A 114 10.43 5.53 -8.99
CA ALA A 114 9.61 6.00 -7.88
C ALA A 114 8.84 4.85 -7.21
N ILE A 115 8.29 3.92 -7.99
CA ILE A 115 7.61 2.72 -7.50
C ILE A 115 8.60 1.84 -6.73
N ALA A 116 9.77 1.55 -7.31
CA ALA A 116 10.79 0.72 -6.68
C ALA A 116 11.29 1.33 -5.36
N ALA A 117 11.57 2.62 -5.34
CA ALA A 117 11.97 3.34 -4.12
C ALA A 117 10.87 3.30 -3.06
N ALA A 118 9.60 3.47 -3.44
CA ALA A 118 8.49 3.38 -2.51
C ALA A 118 8.29 1.96 -1.95
N VAL A 119 8.47 0.92 -2.78
CA VAL A 119 8.44 -0.49 -2.31
C VAL A 119 9.56 -0.73 -1.31
N ALA A 120 10.79 -0.34 -1.66
CA ALA A 120 11.95 -0.49 -0.79
C ALA A 120 11.72 0.22 0.55
N PHE A 121 11.26 1.47 0.53
CA PHE A 121 10.93 2.22 1.75
C PHE A 121 9.86 1.50 2.58
N THR A 122 8.79 1.01 1.95
CA THR A 122 7.68 0.32 2.63
C THR A 122 8.15 -0.93 3.38
N LEU A 123 9.05 -1.70 2.78
CA LEU A 123 9.60 -2.93 3.37
C LEU A 123 10.68 -2.63 4.40
N ILE A 124 11.60 -1.71 4.12
CA ILE A 124 12.69 -1.33 5.04
C ILE A 124 12.10 -0.79 6.34
N VAL A 125 11.14 0.14 6.25
CA VAL A 125 10.47 0.68 7.45
C VAL A 125 9.66 -0.40 8.16
N GLY A 126 9.04 -1.31 7.42
CA GLY A 126 8.26 -2.40 8.01
C GLY A 126 9.10 -3.41 8.81
N VAL A 127 10.34 -3.67 8.39
CA VAL A 127 11.25 -4.62 9.04
C VAL A 127 12.15 -3.93 10.07
N PHE A 128 12.64 -2.73 9.76
CA PHE A 128 13.56 -1.96 10.59
C PHE A 128 12.97 -0.56 10.87
N PRO A 129 11.95 -0.46 11.75
CA PRO A 129 11.28 0.82 12.01
C PRO A 129 12.07 1.75 12.95
N GLY A 130 13.09 1.23 13.66
CA GLY A 130 13.74 1.91 14.79
C GLY A 130 14.19 3.35 14.48
N TRP A 131 14.93 3.54 13.40
CA TRP A 131 15.45 4.86 12.99
C TRP A 131 14.33 5.88 12.74
N LEU A 132 13.18 5.44 12.21
CA LEU A 132 12.05 6.32 11.91
C LEU A 132 11.29 6.68 13.19
N ILE A 133 11.14 5.71 14.10
CA ILE A 133 10.51 5.93 15.41
C ILE A 133 11.37 6.90 16.24
N GLU A 134 12.68 6.70 16.29
CA GLU A 134 13.62 7.59 16.99
C GLU A 134 13.59 9.02 16.44
N ALA A 135 13.56 9.16 15.11
CA ALA A 135 13.41 10.46 14.46
C ALA A 135 12.08 11.14 14.85
N SER A 136 10.98 10.37 14.88
CA SER A 136 9.66 10.87 15.28
C SER A 136 9.62 11.33 16.75
N ASN A 137 10.26 10.57 17.65
CA ASN A 137 10.33 10.92 19.08
C ASN A 137 11.14 12.20 19.28
N THR A 138 12.29 12.30 18.61
CA THR A 138 13.15 13.50 18.65
C THR A 138 12.37 14.76 18.25
N VAL A 139 11.60 14.72 17.16
CA VAL A 139 10.79 15.86 16.70
C VAL A 139 9.69 16.21 17.70
N THR A 140 9.09 15.19 18.34
CA THR A 140 8.01 15.40 19.32
C THR A 140 8.54 16.06 20.59
N ASP A 141 9.75 15.71 21.03
CA ASP A 141 10.41 16.32 22.19
C ASP A 141 10.76 17.79 21.96
N TYR A 142 11.11 18.18 20.72
CA TYR A 142 11.33 19.60 20.37
C TYR A 142 10.04 20.42 20.25
N ALA A 143 8.88 19.77 20.05
CA ALA A 143 7.60 20.44 19.86
C ALA A 143 6.82 20.67 21.16
N ARG A 144 7.27 20.09 22.28
CA ARG A 144 6.74 20.28 23.63
C ARG A 144 7.51 21.37 24.36
#